data_AF-K0N701-F1
#
_entry.id   AF-K0N701-F1
#
_cell.length_a   1.000
_cell.length_b   1.000
_cell.length_c   1.000
_cell.angle_alpha   90.00
_cell.angle_beta   90.00
_cell.angle_gamma   90.00
#
_symmetry.space_group_name_H-M   'P 1'
#
loop_
_entity.id
_entity.type
_entity.pdbx_description
1 polymer ?
#
loop_
_entity_poly.entity_id
_entity_poly.type
_entity_poly.pdbx_seq_one_letter_code
_entity_poly.pdbx_strand_id
1 'polypeptide(L)' 'MSITQFERIKLQLDRNRRAGLKPGSQADLAEYLGVSKTYVHDILRGERLGQKGREYLEKALLYIGLKEAV' A
#
# COMPACT_ATOMS: atom_id res chain seq x y z
N MET A 1 16.21 10.88 -12.21
CA MET A 1 15.87 9.57 -11.58
C MET A 1 14.38 9.51 -11.36
N SER A 2 13.71 8.46 -11.83
CA SER A 2 12.30 8.19 -11.54
C SER A 2 12.17 7.52 -10.18
N ILE A 3 11.25 7.99 -9.34
CA ILE A 3 10.91 7.32 -8.07
C ILE A 3 10.27 5.96 -8.34
N THR A 4 10.65 4.96 -7.55
CA THR A 4 10.09 3.61 -7.60
C THR A 4 8.64 3.60 -7.13
N GLN A 5 7.88 2.56 -7.50
CA GLN A 5 6.49 2.40 -7.02
C GLN A 5 6.42 2.38 -5.49
N PHE A 6 7.37 1.68 -4.85
CA PHE A 6 7.43 1.60 -3.39
C PHE A 6 7.69 2.97 -2.74
N GLU A 7 8.53 3.82 -3.34
CA GLU A 7 8.74 5.19 -2.89
C GLU A 7 7.50 6.07 -3.08
N ARG A 8 6.78 5.91 -4.20
CA ARG A 8 5.49 6.58 -4.43
C ARG A 8 4.48 6.23 -3.36
N ILE A 9 4.39 4.95 -3.00
CA ILE A 9 3.52 4.45 -1.95
C ILE A 9 3.89 5.07 -0.60
N LYS A 10 5.16 5.06 -0.21
CA LYS A 10 5.62 5.68 1.05
C LYS A 10 5.29 7.16 1.11
N LEU A 11 5.52 7.90 0.02
CA LEU A 11 5.20 9.31 -0.05
C LEU A 11 3.70 9.56 0.14
N GLN A 12 2.84 8.76 -0.49
CA GLN A 12 1.41 8.92 -0.35
C GLN A 12 0.91 8.56 1.06
N LEU A 13 1.45 7.51 1.68
CA LEU A 13 1.18 7.19 3.09
C LEU A 13 1.58 8.35 4.02
N ASP A 14 2.74 8.98 3.79
CA ASP A 14 3.16 10.14 4.58
C ASP A 14 2.22 11.35 4.38
N ARG A 15 1.77 11.60 3.16
CA ARG A 15 0.77 12.65 2.85
C ARG A 15 -0.55 12.39 3.56
N ASN A 16 -1.07 11.17 3.46
CA ASN A 16 -2.30 10.76 4.13
C ASN A 16 -2.17 10.98 5.65
N ARG A 17 -1.06 10.51 6.24
CA ARG A 17 -0.76 10.71 7.67
C ARG A 17 -0.74 12.19 8.07
N ARG A 18 -0.07 13.06 7.29
CA ARG A 18 -0.04 14.51 7.55
C ARG A 18 -1.41 15.17 7.41
N ALA A 19 -2.27 14.64 6.55
CA ALA A 19 -3.64 15.12 6.35
C ALA A 19 -4.65 14.51 7.34
N GLY A 20 -4.23 13.63 8.26
CA GLY A 20 -5.14 12.91 9.16
C GLY A 20 -6.00 11.85 8.47
N LEU A 21 -5.63 11.44 7.24
CA LEU A 21 -6.32 10.43 6.44
C LEU A 21 -5.70 9.04 6.66
N LYS A 22 -6.53 8.00 6.56
CA LYS A 22 -6.08 6.61 6.47
C LYS A 22 -6.10 6.12 5.00
N PRO A 23 -5.19 5.23 4.62
CA PRO A 23 -4.07 4.69 5.41
C PRO A 23 -2.91 5.69 5.48
N GLY A 24 -2.35 5.88 6.67
CA GLY A 24 -1.17 6.75 6.90
C GLY A 24 0.13 5.96 7.10
N SER A 25 0.05 4.63 7.14
CA SER A 25 1.17 3.74 7.41
C SER A 25 0.93 2.34 6.81
N GLN A 26 1.99 1.54 6.74
CA GLN A 26 1.86 0.11 6.41
C GLN A 26 1.12 -0.69 7.50
N ALA A 27 1.03 -0.17 8.74
CA ALA A 27 0.26 -0.81 9.80
C ALA A 27 -1.25 -0.66 9.54
N ASP A 28 -1.70 0.52 9.10
CA ASP A 28 -3.10 0.73 8.69
C ASP A 28 -3.49 -0.19 7.52
N LEU A 29 -2.55 -0.41 6.58
CA LEU A 29 -2.75 -1.36 5.48
C LEU A 29 -2.84 -2.80 5.97
N ALA A 30 -2.01 -3.19 6.94
CA ALA A 30 -2.02 -4.52 7.52
C ALA A 30 -3.34 -4.80 8.25
N GLU A 31 -3.83 -3.82 9.02
CA GLU A 31 -5.14 -3.85 9.67
C GLU A 31 -6.27 -3.97 8.64
N TYR A 32 -6.28 -3.13 7.60
CA TYR A 32 -7.29 -3.15 6.54
C TYR A 32 -7.34 -4.47 5.77
N LEU A 33 -6.18 -5.06 5.48
CA LEU A 33 -6.08 -6.32 4.72
C LEU A 33 -6.20 -7.57 5.59
N GLY A 34 -6.15 -7.45 6.92
CA GLY A 34 -6.15 -8.57 7.85
C GLY A 34 -4.91 -9.46 7.74
N VAL A 35 -3.73 -8.88 7.46
CA VAL A 35 -2.46 -9.59 7.25
C VAL A 35 -1.33 -8.98 8.07
N SER A 36 -0.15 -9.63 8.09
CA SER A 36 1.00 -9.07 8.81
C SER A 36 1.61 -7.86 8.08
N LYS A 37 2.19 -6.93 8.84
CA LYS A 37 2.92 -5.79 8.29
C LYS A 37 4.08 -6.20 7.38
N THR A 38 4.78 -7.29 7.71
CA THR A 38 5.83 -7.86 6.86
C THR A 38 5.27 -8.29 5.52
N TYR A 39 4.11 -8.95 5.51
CA TYR A 39 3.49 -9.36 4.26
C TYR A 39 3.03 -8.16 3.42
N VAL A 40 2.50 -7.10 4.06
CA VAL A 40 2.23 -5.82 3.39
C VAL A 40 3.50 -5.26 2.74
N HIS A 41 4.61 -5.20 3.49
CA HIS A 41 5.87 -4.69 2.98
C HIS A 41 6.35 -5.47 1.74
N ASP A 42 6.27 -6.80 1.76
CA ASP A 42 6.66 -7.67 0.65
C ASP A 42 5.77 -7.45 -0.60
N ILE A 43 4.45 -7.30 -0.45
CA ILE A 43 3.55 -7.06 -1.59
C ILE A 43 3.76 -5.68 -2.21
N LEU A 44 4.01 -4.64 -1.39
CA LEU A 44 4.24 -3.27 -1.89
C LEU A 44 5.56 -3.14 -2.64
N ARG A 45 6.51 -4.05 -2.40
CA ARG A 45 7.76 -4.17 -3.15
C ARG A 45 7.66 -5.07 -4.38
N GLY A 46 6.55 -5.78 -4.54
CA GLY A 46 6.35 -6.74 -5.62
C GLY A 46 7.04 -8.08 -5.42
N GLU A 47 7.53 -8.38 -4.22
CA GLU A 47 8.31 -9.59 -3.91
C GLU A 47 7.43 -10.84 -3.70
N ARG A 48 6.13 -10.67 -3.40
CA ARG A 48 5.16 -11.76 -3.17
C ARG A 48 3.87 -11.65 -4.02
N LEU A 49 4.02 -11.54 -5.34
CA LEU A 49 2.90 -11.31 -6.28
C LEU A 49 2.29 -12.59 -6.90
N GLY A 50 2.00 -13.61 -6.07
CA GLY A 50 1.01 -14.62 -6.45
C GLY A 50 -0.38 -13.99 -6.66
N GLN A 51 -1.38 -14.75 -7.12
CA GLN A 51 -2.73 -14.23 -7.40
C GLN A 51 -3.28 -13.37 -6.24
N LYS A 52 -3.28 -13.92 -5.02
CA LYS A 52 -3.72 -13.22 -3.80
C LYS A 52 -2.87 -11.99 -3.45
N GLY A 53 -1.57 -12.04 -3.71
CA GLY A 53 -0.67 -10.91 -3.48
C GLY A 53 -0.96 -9.73 -4.41
N ARG A 54 -1.32 -10.01 -5.67
CA ARG A 54 -1.75 -8.99 -6.64
C ARG A 54 -3.08 -8.36 -6.22
N GLU A 55 -4.05 -9.17 -5.82
CA GLU A 55 -5.35 -8.68 -5.29
C GLU A 55 -5.15 -7.75 -4.09
N TYR A 56 -4.26 -8.12 -3.16
CA TYR A 56 -3.97 -7.27 -2.01
C TYR A 56 -3.17 -6.02 -2.37
N LEU A 57 -2.25 -6.09 -3.32
CA LEU A 57 -1.57 -4.91 -3.83
C LEU A 57 -2.58 -3.93 -4.44
N GLU A 58 -3.54 -4.42 -5.25
CA GLU A 58 -4.57 -3.57 -5.84
C GLU A 58 -5.47 -2.94 -4.78
N LYS A 59 -5.94 -3.73 -3.80
CA LYS A 59 -6.71 -3.21 -2.66
C LYS A 59 -5.94 -2.15 -1.87
N ALA A 60 -4.65 -2.38 -1.63
CA ALA A 60 -3.79 -1.41 -0.97
C ALA A 60 -3.66 -0.12 -1.79
N LEU A 61 -3.41 -0.21 -3.09
CA LEU A 61 -3.28 0.97 -3.96
C LEU A 61 -4.58 1.79 -4.05
N LEU A 62 -5.73 1.12 -4.10
CA LEU A 62 -7.04 1.76 -4.02
C LEU A 62 -7.21 2.49 -2.69
N TYR A 63 -6.94 1.81 -1.56
CA TYR A 63 -7.11 2.41 -0.24
C TYR A 63 -6.16 3.59 0.02
N ILE A 64 -4.92 3.52 -0.50
CA ILE A 64 -3.93 4.61 -0.39
C ILE A 64 -4.34 5.84 -1.23
N GLY A 65 -5.17 5.66 -2.26
CA GLY A 65 -5.53 6.70 -3.22
C GLY A 65 -4.55 6.82 -4.39
N LEU A 66 -3.88 5.72 -4.76
CA LEU A 66 -2.96 5.65 -5.91
C LEU A 66 -3.56 4.93 -7.12
N LYS A 67 -4.76 4.38 -6.99
CA LYS A 67 -5.55 3.77 -8.07
C LYS A 67 -7.00 4.21 -7.89
N GLU A 68 -7.72 4.38 -8.98
CA GLU A 68 -9.17 4.62 -8.97
C GLU A 68 -9.92 3.28 -9.03
N ALA A 69 -11.08 3.21 -8.38
CA ALA A 69 -11.98 2.07 -8.54
C ALA A 69 -12.58 2.11 -9.95
N VAL A 70 -12.32 1.07 -10.73
CA VAL A 70 -12.87 0.88 -12.09
C VAL A 70 -14.16 0.09 -11.99
#